data_AF-A0A1F7N1R5-F1
#
_entry.id   AF-A0A1F7N1R5-F1
#
_cell.length_a   1.000
_cell.length_b   1.000
_cell.length_c   1.000
_cell.angle_alpha   90.00
_cell.angle_beta   90.00
_cell.angle_gamma   90.00
#
_symmetry.space_group_name_H-M   'P 1'
#
loop_
_entity.id
_entity.type
_entity.pdbx_description
1 polymer ?
#
loop_
_entity_poly.entity_id
_entity_poly.type
_entity_poly.pdbx_seq_one_letter_code
_entity_poly.pdbx_strand_id
1 'polypeptide(L)'
;MSSLKFSDRMVLEKAFGMGSGYVLNFSDRTFQEFIWGHVGRDVYGGAYSQNGTSKAKHLRAFWEVESDEVVAALTDALIDHGVSSGTISEDLRLAGTKIVERLRGGGVVDLDALRPNVAEPTFARLARAVREAIDAGRPEEGLDRLHTFIVKYVRVLCEKHGIDTPRDKPLHSLFGEYVKRLQAGGVLQSQMTIRIMRSAISSLDAFNEVRNEQSFAHDNEILRSHEALYIYNHIATLVRFLQVVEGDSPGIEPDM
;
A
#
# COMPACT_ATOMS: atom_id res chain seq x y z
N MET A 1 6.53 1.76 15.63
CA MET A 1 7.15 0.57 15.04
C MET A 1 6.93 0.58 13.54
N SER A 2 8.00 0.40 12.77
CA SER A 2 7.92 0.40 11.32
C SER A 2 7.38 -0.92 10.76
N SER A 3 6.69 -0.87 9.63
CA SER A 3 6.21 -1.97 8.79
C SER A 3 7.31 -2.64 7.96
N LEU A 4 8.60 -2.44 8.28
CA LEU A 4 9.71 -3.14 7.63
C LEU A 4 9.56 -4.66 7.73
N LYS A 5 9.44 -5.33 6.58
CA LYS A 5 9.43 -6.80 6.47
C LYS A 5 10.85 -7.34 6.72
N PHE A 6 10.95 -8.63 7.04
CA PHE A 6 12.25 -9.29 7.22
C PHE A 6 13.16 -9.14 5.98
N SER A 7 12.58 -9.29 4.78
CA SER A 7 13.28 -9.08 3.50
C SER A 7 13.85 -7.67 3.38
N ASP A 8 13.10 -6.66 3.84
CA ASP A 8 13.52 -5.27 3.76
C ASP A 8 14.71 -5.02 4.69
N ARG A 9 14.65 -5.54 5.91
CA ARG A 9 15.76 -5.47 6.87
C ARG A 9 17.02 -6.13 6.30
N MET A 10 16.91 -7.28 5.62
CA MET A 10 18.07 -7.91 4.98
C MET A 10 18.70 -7.04 3.88
N VAL A 11 17.87 -6.38 3.05
CA VAL A 11 18.35 -5.46 2.01
C VAL A 11 19.05 -4.26 2.64
N LEU A 12 18.44 -3.61 3.63
CA LEU A 12 19.00 -2.46 4.32
C LEU A 12 20.28 -2.82 5.10
N GLU A 13 20.32 -3.97 5.78
CA GLU A 13 21.53 -4.42 6.48
C GLU A 13 22.69 -4.67 5.52
N LYS A 14 22.41 -5.19 4.33
CA LYS A 14 23.42 -5.35 3.28
C LYS A 14 23.87 -3.99 2.73
N ALA A 15 22.93 -3.10 2.42
CA ALA A 15 23.21 -1.75 1.94
C ALA A 15 24.07 -0.96 2.95
N PHE A 16 23.76 -1.06 4.23
CA PHE A 16 24.44 -0.31 5.28
C PHE A 16 25.65 -1.04 5.89
N GLY A 17 26.02 -2.21 5.40
CA GLY A 17 27.21 -2.94 5.86
C GLY A 17 27.14 -3.40 7.32
N MET A 18 25.96 -3.82 7.79
CA MET A 18 25.67 -3.99 9.22
C MET A 18 26.11 -5.32 9.86
N GLY A 19 26.65 -6.25 9.07
CA GLY A 19 27.01 -7.61 9.53
C GLY A 19 28.04 -7.64 10.66
N SER A 20 28.95 -6.66 10.72
CA SER A 20 30.00 -6.56 11.73
C SER A 20 29.66 -5.60 12.90
N GLY A 21 28.45 -5.04 12.93
CA GLY A 21 28.03 -4.09 13.95
C GLY A 21 28.25 -2.60 13.59
N TYR A 22 28.88 -2.33 12.45
CA TYR A 22 29.05 -0.99 11.88
C TYR A 22 27.82 -0.56 11.07
N VAL A 23 27.76 0.72 10.70
CA VAL A 23 26.75 1.27 9.79
C VAL A 23 27.49 2.24 8.87
N LEU A 24 27.58 1.90 7.58
CA LEU A 24 28.36 2.63 6.57
C LEU A 24 29.77 2.97 7.09
N ASN A 25 30.23 4.19 6.87
CA ASN A 25 31.52 4.72 7.33
C ASN A 25 31.40 5.60 8.58
N PHE A 26 30.32 5.49 9.35
CA PHE A 26 30.12 6.34 10.53
C PHE A 26 30.98 5.89 11.74
N SER A 27 31.48 6.89 12.47
CA SER A 27 31.89 6.75 13.88
C SER A 27 30.65 6.83 14.78
N ASP A 28 30.77 6.46 16.05
CA ASP A 28 29.61 6.56 16.97
C ASP A 28 29.14 8.02 17.10
N ARG A 29 30.08 8.98 17.21
CA ARG A 29 29.75 10.40 17.26
C ARG A 29 29.03 10.87 15.99
N THR A 30 29.60 10.58 14.81
CA THR A 30 29.01 11.06 13.55
C THR A 30 27.70 10.35 13.22
N PHE A 31 27.50 9.11 13.68
CA PHE A 31 26.22 8.42 13.56
C PHE A 31 25.12 9.10 14.37
N GLN A 32 25.42 9.47 15.62
CA GLN A 32 24.50 10.22 16.48
C GLN A 32 24.15 11.58 15.87
N GLU A 33 25.16 12.34 15.46
CA GLU A 33 24.97 13.66 14.84
C GLU A 33 24.12 13.56 13.58
N PHE A 34 24.35 12.54 12.76
CA PHE A 34 23.59 12.30 11.54
C PHE A 34 22.11 12.00 11.82
N ILE A 35 21.81 11.09 12.75
CA ILE A 35 20.43 10.73 13.11
C ILE A 35 19.72 11.94 13.74
N TRP A 36 20.38 12.63 14.67
CA TRP A 36 19.82 13.82 15.29
C TRP A 36 19.50 14.90 14.24
N GLY A 37 20.42 15.14 13.30
CA GLY A 37 20.24 16.14 12.25
C GLY A 37 19.09 15.86 11.28
N HIS A 38 18.77 14.59 11.02
CA HIS A 38 17.72 14.24 10.05
C HIS A 38 16.36 13.97 10.68
N VAL A 39 16.32 13.37 11.87
CA VAL A 39 15.07 12.91 12.49
C VAL A 39 14.92 13.32 13.96
N GLY A 40 15.86 14.08 14.52
CA GLY A 40 15.75 14.61 15.89
C GLY A 40 15.75 13.54 16.98
N ARG A 41 16.33 12.37 16.72
CA ARG A 41 16.37 11.25 17.68
C ARG A 41 17.76 11.06 18.26
N ASP A 42 17.80 10.81 19.57
CA ASP A 42 19.02 10.44 20.27
C ASP A 42 19.20 8.91 20.22
N VAL A 43 20.03 8.43 19.28
CA VAL A 43 20.18 6.99 19.03
C VAL A 43 20.84 6.25 20.20
N TYR A 44 21.57 6.97 21.06
CA TYR A 44 22.24 6.41 22.24
C TYR A 44 21.58 6.81 23.57
N GLY A 45 20.46 7.55 23.53
CA GLY A 45 19.72 8.01 24.71
C GLY A 45 18.95 6.92 25.47
N GLY A 46 19.28 5.65 25.28
CA GLY A 46 18.70 4.49 25.98
C GLY A 46 17.48 3.86 25.31
N ALA A 47 16.68 4.63 24.57
CA ALA A 47 15.46 4.13 23.92
C ALA A 47 15.71 2.99 22.92
N TYR A 48 16.91 2.94 22.33
CA TYR A 48 17.30 1.98 21.29
C TYR A 48 18.36 0.97 21.74
N SER A 49 18.62 0.86 23.05
CA SER A 49 19.71 0.02 23.58
C SER A 49 19.30 -1.42 23.92
N GLN A 50 18.06 -1.81 23.62
CA GLN A 50 17.50 -3.12 24.03
C GLN A 50 18.24 -4.33 23.45
N ASN A 51 18.90 -4.15 22.29
CA ASN A 51 19.56 -5.24 21.56
C ASN A 51 21.10 -5.23 21.71
N GLY A 52 21.65 -4.32 22.54
CA GLY A 52 23.07 -4.16 22.84
C GLY A 52 23.65 -2.82 22.35
N THR A 53 24.99 -2.71 22.31
CA THR A 53 25.68 -1.41 22.26
C THR A 53 26.22 -0.97 20.89
N SER A 54 26.22 -1.83 19.86
CA SER A 54 26.77 -1.44 18.55
C SER A 54 25.84 -0.52 17.76
N LYS A 55 26.37 0.26 16.81
CA LYS A 55 25.59 1.10 15.88
C LYS A 55 24.49 0.31 15.18
N ALA A 56 24.85 -0.85 14.62
CA ALA A 56 23.88 -1.67 13.92
C ALA A 56 22.76 -2.18 14.84
N LYS A 57 23.06 -2.46 16.11
CA LYS A 57 22.05 -2.88 17.09
C LYS A 57 21.11 -1.73 17.45
N HIS A 58 21.63 -0.53 17.62
CA HIS A 58 20.83 0.67 17.81
C HIS A 58 19.95 0.98 16.58
N LEU A 59 20.48 0.84 15.36
CA LEU A 59 19.70 1.05 14.14
C LEU A 59 18.58 0.00 13.97
N ARG A 60 18.83 -1.26 14.33
CA ARG A 60 17.76 -2.30 14.34
C ARG A 60 16.67 -1.96 15.36
N ALA A 61 17.06 -1.55 16.57
CA ALA A 61 16.10 -1.12 17.58
C ALA A 61 15.34 0.15 17.16
N PHE A 62 15.99 1.07 16.43
CA PHE A 62 15.35 2.24 15.83
C PHE A 62 14.22 1.84 14.87
N TRP A 63 14.45 0.85 13.99
CA TRP A 63 13.41 0.31 13.11
C TRP A 63 12.22 -0.29 13.87
N GLU A 64 12.46 -0.86 15.05
CA GLU A 64 11.42 -1.47 15.88
C GLU A 64 10.62 -0.43 16.68
N VAL A 65 11.25 0.66 17.09
CA VAL A 65 10.60 1.67 17.95
C VAL A 65 9.85 2.70 17.11
N GLU A 66 10.50 3.25 16.08
CA GLU A 66 10.01 4.44 15.37
C GLU A 66 8.88 4.14 14.37
N SER A 67 8.20 5.20 13.89
CA SER A 67 7.16 5.09 12.85
C SER A 67 7.76 4.90 11.46
N ASP A 68 6.94 4.47 10.49
CA ASP A 68 7.35 4.36 9.10
C ASP A 68 7.87 5.66 8.52
N GLU A 69 7.22 6.79 8.82
CA GLU A 69 7.65 8.11 8.38
C GLU A 69 9.08 8.44 8.82
N VAL A 70 9.37 8.22 10.11
CA VAL A 70 10.69 8.50 10.70
C VAL A 70 11.74 7.53 10.19
N VAL A 71 11.41 6.24 10.07
CA VAL A 71 12.33 5.23 9.53
C VAL A 71 12.61 5.48 8.06
N ALA A 72 11.62 5.87 7.27
CA ALA A 72 11.81 6.21 5.86
C ALA A 72 12.71 7.41 5.69
N ALA A 73 12.47 8.49 6.45
CA ALA A 73 13.29 9.69 6.41
C ALA A 73 14.77 9.39 6.71
N LEU A 74 15.04 8.63 7.78
CA LEU A 74 16.42 8.26 8.12
C LEU A 74 17.04 7.31 7.09
N THR A 75 16.28 6.32 6.61
CA THR A 75 16.78 5.33 5.65
C THR A 75 17.15 6.00 4.33
N ASP A 76 16.35 6.94 3.84
CA ASP A 76 16.63 7.72 2.63
C ASP A 76 17.94 8.52 2.77
N ALA A 77 18.09 9.23 3.89
CA ALA A 77 19.30 9.99 4.17
C ALA A 77 20.55 9.08 4.26
N LEU A 78 20.44 7.91 4.88
CA LEU A 78 21.53 6.94 4.93
C LEU A 78 21.90 6.39 3.55
N ILE A 79 20.91 6.17 2.68
CA ILE A 79 21.14 5.77 1.28
C ILE A 79 21.89 6.87 0.55
N ASP A 80 21.44 8.12 0.63
CA ASP A 80 22.06 9.28 -0.03
C ASP A 80 23.51 9.48 0.44
N HIS A 81 23.74 9.38 1.75
CA HIS A 81 25.08 9.44 2.31
C HIS A 81 25.94 8.29 1.79
N GLY A 82 25.41 7.06 1.84
CA GLY A 82 26.13 5.87 1.43
C GLY A 82 26.49 5.83 -0.06
N VAL A 83 25.66 6.43 -0.91
CA VAL A 83 25.94 6.65 -2.35
C VAL A 83 27.04 7.71 -2.51
N SER A 84 26.91 8.83 -1.82
CA SER A 84 27.89 9.93 -1.87
C SER A 84 29.28 9.50 -1.38
N SER A 85 29.34 8.59 -0.40
CA SER A 85 30.59 8.02 0.11
C SER A 85 31.08 6.78 -0.65
N GLY A 86 30.37 6.34 -1.70
CA GLY A 86 30.75 5.17 -2.50
C GLY A 86 30.66 3.83 -1.75
N THR A 87 29.89 3.77 -0.67
CA THR A 87 29.72 2.58 0.18
C THR A 87 28.51 1.71 -0.22
N ILE A 88 27.59 2.25 -1.02
CA ILE A 88 26.38 1.57 -1.49
C ILE A 88 26.47 1.41 -3.02
N SER A 89 26.23 0.19 -3.52
CA SER A 89 26.11 -0.07 -4.96
C SER A 89 24.78 0.43 -5.51
N GLU A 90 24.72 0.71 -6.81
CA GLU A 90 23.51 1.24 -7.47
C GLU A 90 22.29 0.31 -7.32
N ASP A 91 22.52 -1.00 -7.38
CA ASP A 91 21.54 -2.06 -7.16
C ASP A 91 20.96 -2.05 -5.73
N LEU A 92 21.80 -1.80 -4.72
CA LEU A 92 21.36 -1.67 -3.33
C LEU A 92 20.66 -0.33 -3.06
N ARG A 93 21.11 0.74 -3.73
CA ARG A 93 20.43 2.05 -3.72
C ARG A 93 19.00 1.90 -4.21
N LEU A 94 18.80 1.33 -5.41
CA LEU A 94 17.48 1.16 -5.99
C LEU A 94 16.56 0.30 -5.10
N ALA A 95 17.07 -0.79 -4.54
CA ALA A 95 16.31 -1.64 -3.64
C ALA A 95 15.94 -0.91 -2.33
N GLY A 96 16.86 -0.12 -1.77
CA GLY A 96 16.61 0.71 -0.59
C GLY A 96 15.60 1.82 -0.84
N THR A 97 15.67 2.52 -1.97
CA THR A 97 14.74 3.58 -2.35
C THR A 97 13.30 3.04 -2.45
N LYS A 98 13.09 1.85 -3.02
CA LYS A 98 11.77 1.21 -3.04
C LYS A 98 11.20 0.96 -1.64
N ILE A 99 12.06 0.60 -0.68
CA ILE A 99 11.66 0.43 0.71
C ILE A 99 11.25 1.78 1.32
N VAL A 100 12.04 2.84 1.09
CA VAL A 100 11.71 4.20 1.54
C VAL A 100 10.37 4.67 0.98
N GLU A 101 10.14 4.51 -0.32
CA GLU A 101 8.88 4.88 -0.97
C GLU A 101 7.68 4.14 -0.37
N ARG A 102 7.84 2.84 -0.09
CA ARG A 102 6.82 2.04 0.59
C ARG A 102 6.52 2.58 1.99
N LEU A 103 7.56 2.92 2.76
CA LEU A 103 7.42 3.44 4.12
C LEU A 103 6.84 4.87 4.17
N ARG A 104 7.13 5.75 3.20
CA ARG A 104 6.61 7.14 3.15
C ARG A 104 5.11 7.27 2.85
N GLY A 105 4.35 6.19 2.90
CA GLY A 105 2.93 6.22 2.55
C GLY A 105 2.67 6.13 1.05
N GLY A 106 3.65 5.73 0.24
CA GLY A 106 3.33 4.96 -0.96
C GLY A 106 2.52 3.71 -0.55
N GLY A 107 2.91 3.02 0.52
CA GLY A 107 2.16 1.89 1.03
C GLY A 107 1.11 2.26 2.07
N VAL A 108 -0.14 2.49 1.66
CA VAL A 108 -1.29 2.04 2.47
C VAL A 108 -2.29 1.30 1.59
N VAL A 109 -1.93 0.08 1.21
CA VAL A 109 -2.95 -0.93 0.96
C VAL A 109 -2.95 -1.84 2.18
N ASP A 110 -3.87 -1.61 3.10
CA ASP A 110 -4.37 -2.72 3.89
C ASP A 110 -5.16 -3.62 2.92
N LEU A 111 -4.39 -4.50 2.28
CA LEU A 111 -4.80 -5.45 1.25
C LEU A 111 -5.85 -6.44 1.76
N ASP A 112 -6.09 -6.48 3.08
CA ASP A 112 -7.15 -7.30 3.65
C ASP A 112 -8.53 -6.87 3.18
N ALA A 113 -8.72 -5.61 2.79
CA ALA A 113 -9.97 -5.19 2.15
C ALA A 113 -10.19 -5.85 0.78
N LEU A 114 -9.12 -6.17 0.03
CA LEU A 114 -9.22 -6.75 -1.32
C LEU A 114 -9.47 -8.28 -1.27
N ARG A 115 -10.46 -8.70 -0.49
CA ARG A 115 -10.90 -10.09 -0.37
C ARG A 115 -12.20 -10.32 -1.16
N PRO A 116 -12.44 -11.53 -1.68
CA PRO A 116 -13.70 -11.88 -2.32
C PRO A 116 -14.90 -11.68 -1.37
N ASN A 117 -16.01 -11.14 -1.86
CA ASN A 117 -17.31 -11.10 -1.17
C ASN A 117 -18.17 -12.36 -1.42
N VAL A 118 -17.62 -13.35 -2.12
CA VAL A 118 -18.26 -14.66 -2.34
C VAL A 118 -17.20 -15.75 -2.33
N ALA A 119 -17.56 -16.92 -1.78
CA ALA A 119 -16.68 -18.08 -1.68
C ALA A 119 -16.51 -18.80 -3.03
N GLU A 120 -15.79 -18.17 -3.96
CA GLU A 120 -15.49 -18.73 -5.27
C GLU A 120 -13.96 -18.91 -5.46
N PRO A 121 -13.47 -20.13 -5.77
CA PRO A 121 -12.03 -20.39 -5.88
C PRO A 121 -11.31 -19.51 -6.91
N THR A 122 -11.94 -19.22 -8.04
CA THR A 122 -11.35 -18.36 -9.09
C THR A 122 -11.22 -16.92 -8.61
N PHE A 123 -12.18 -16.44 -7.82
CA PHE A 123 -12.17 -15.08 -7.29
C PHE A 123 -11.12 -14.94 -6.18
N ALA A 124 -10.99 -15.95 -5.32
CA ALA A 124 -9.92 -16.01 -4.33
C ALA A 124 -8.52 -15.97 -4.98
N ARG A 125 -8.34 -16.67 -6.10
CA ARG A 125 -7.09 -16.61 -6.90
C ARG A 125 -6.85 -15.22 -7.49
N LEU A 126 -7.89 -14.59 -8.05
CA LEU A 126 -7.78 -13.22 -8.57
C LEU A 126 -7.39 -12.23 -7.48
N ALA A 127 -8.08 -12.26 -6.33
CA ALA A 127 -7.79 -11.42 -5.18
C ALA A 127 -6.35 -11.60 -4.68
N ARG A 128 -5.85 -12.84 -4.68
CA ARG A 128 -4.45 -13.14 -4.36
C ARG A 128 -3.48 -12.52 -5.38
N ALA A 129 -3.75 -12.66 -6.68
CA ALA A 129 -2.90 -12.10 -7.72
C ALA A 129 -2.82 -10.56 -7.66
N VAL A 130 -3.93 -9.89 -7.30
CA VAL A 130 -3.96 -8.43 -7.05
C VAL A 130 -3.02 -8.06 -5.91
N ARG A 131 -3.05 -8.82 -4.81
CA ARG A 131 -2.15 -8.60 -3.66
C ARG A 131 -0.69 -8.87 -3.99
N GLU A 132 -0.40 -9.92 -4.75
CA GLU A 132 0.95 -10.30 -5.13
C GLU A 132 1.67 -9.21 -5.94
N ALA A 133 0.97 -8.46 -6.80
CA ALA A 133 1.56 -7.33 -7.53
C ALA A 133 2.05 -6.22 -6.58
N ILE A 134 1.26 -5.92 -5.54
CA ILE A 134 1.61 -4.93 -4.52
C ILE A 134 2.74 -5.44 -3.63
N ASP A 135 2.65 -6.70 -3.17
CA ASP A 135 3.68 -7.31 -2.34
C ASP A 135 5.03 -7.45 -3.05
N ALA A 136 5.01 -7.62 -4.37
CA ALA A 136 6.20 -7.64 -5.21
C ALA A 136 6.75 -6.23 -5.53
N GLY A 137 6.12 -5.16 -5.06
CA GLY A 137 6.53 -3.78 -5.33
C GLY A 137 6.40 -3.39 -6.80
N ARG A 138 5.42 -3.97 -7.51
CA ARG A 138 5.14 -3.75 -8.94
C ARG A 138 3.62 -3.54 -9.15
N PRO A 139 3.00 -2.52 -8.51
CA PRO A 139 1.57 -2.24 -8.61
C PRO A 139 1.08 -2.11 -10.05
N GLU A 140 1.89 -1.53 -10.93
CA GLU A 140 1.61 -1.35 -12.35
C GLU A 140 1.30 -2.67 -13.07
N GLU A 141 1.91 -3.78 -12.65
CA GLU A 141 1.70 -5.11 -13.24
C GLU A 141 0.33 -5.71 -12.91
N GLY A 142 -0.38 -5.20 -11.90
CA GLY A 142 -1.64 -5.78 -11.42
C GLY A 142 -2.89 -4.93 -11.64
N LEU A 143 -2.81 -3.78 -12.30
CA LEU A 143 -3.96 -2.88 -12.51
C LEU A 143 -5.11 -3.57 -13.28
N ASP A 144 -4.80 -4.41 -14.25
CA ASP A 144 -5.77 -5.22 -15.01
C ASP A 144 -6.54 -6.20 -14.11
N ARG A 145 -5.83 -6.82 -13.16
CA ARG A 145 -6.39 -7.75 -12.17
C ARG A 145 -7.20 -7.00 -11.13
N LEU A 146 -6.75 -5.82 -10.70
CA LEU A 146 -7.49 -4.95 -9.77
C LEU A 146 -8.81 -4.49 -10.39
N HIS A 147 -8.79 -4.10 -11.68
CA HIS A 147 -9.99 -3.78 -12.45
C HIS A 147 -10.94 -4.98 -12.51
N THR A 148 -10.43 -6.14 -12.92
CA THR A 148 -11.24 -7.38 -12.97
C THR A 148 -11.83 -7.73 -11.60
N PHE A 149 -11.07 -7.51 -10.53
CA PHE A 149 -11.51 -7.73 -9.15
C PHE A 149 -12.69 -6.83 -8.80
N ILE A 150 -12.58 -5.51 -9.00
CA ILE A 150 -13.66 -4.58 -8.63
C ILE A 150 -14.91 -4.78 -9.51
N VAL A 151 -14.75 -5.13 -10.79
CA VAL A 151 -15.88 -5.49 -11.67
C VAL A 151 -16.65 -6.67 -11.09
N LYS A 152 -15.94 -7.76 -10.76
CA LYS A 152 -16.58 -8.96 -10.21
C LYS A 152 -17.19 -8.68 -8.85
N TYR A 153 -16.49 -7.95 -7.99
CA TYR A 153 -16.93 -7.57 -6.64
C TYR A 153 -18.27 -6.81 -6.69
N VAL A 154 -18.36 -5.77 -7.52
CA VAL A 154 -19.58 -4.94 -7.67
C VAL A 154 -20.72 -5.74 -8.31
N ARG A 155 -20.45 -6.64 -9.26
CA ARG A 155 -21.50 -7.50 -9.84
C ARG A 155 -22.14 -8.40 -8.78
N VAL A 156 -21.35 -9.01 -7.91
CA VAL A 156 -21.86 -9.82 -6.78
C VAL A 156 -22.74 -8.98 -5.85
N LEU A 157 -22.35 -7.74 -5.56
CA LEU A 157 -23.19 -6.83 -4.76
C LEU A 157 -24.48 -6.47 -5.48
N CYS A 158 -24.43 -6.17 -6.78
CA CYS A 158 -25.62 -5.88 -7.57
C CYS A 158 -26.59 -7.06 -7.55
N GLU A 159 -26.11 -8.28 -7.75
CA GLU A 159 -26.92 -9.51 -7.70
C GLU A 159 -27.54 -9.75 -6.32
N LYS A 160 -26.77 -9.55 -5.23
CA LYS A 160 -27.28 -9.61 -3.83
C LYS A 160 -28.44 -8.64 -3.60
N HIS A 161 -28.41 -7.49 -4.25
CA HIS A 161 -29.46 -6.47 -4.20
C HIS A 161 -30.51 -6.62 -5.30
N GLY A 162 -30.53 -7.70 -6.07
CA GLY A 162 -31.53 -7.91 -7.14
C GLY A 162 -31.45 -6.87 -8.25
N ILE A 163 -30.24 -6.46 -8.62
CA ILE A 163 -29.93 -5.62 -9.78
C ILE A 163 -29.40 -6.55 -10.88
N ASP A 164 -29.93 -6.42 -12.09
CA ASP A 164 -29.52 -7.24 -13.23
C ASP A 164 -28.10 -6.85 -13.71
N THR A 165 -27.27 -7.87 -13.96
CA THR A 165 -25.83 -7.76 -14.25
C THR A 165 -25.46 -8.33 -15.63
N PRO A 166 -26.07 -7.89 -16.74
CA PRO A 166 -25.72 -8.40 -18.06
C PRO A 166 -24.25 -8.11 -18.39
N ARG A 167 -23.63 -8.99 -19.18
CA ARG A 167 -22.16 -9.01 -19.39
C ARG A 167 -21.61 -7.73 -20.02
N ASP A 168 -22.38 -7.10 -20.89
CA ASP A 168 -22.06 -5.90 -21.65
C ASP A 168 -22.26 -4.60 -20.85
N LYS A 169 -23.01 -4.65 -19.74
CA LYS A 169 -23.24 -3.48 -18.91
C LYS A 169 -21.96 -3.06 -18.18
N PRO A 170 -21.53 -1.79 -18.31
CA PRO A 170 -20.26 -1.32 -17.77
C PRO A 170 -20.29 -1.15 -16.24
N LEU A 171 -19.11 -1.21 -15.63
CA LEU A 171 -18.95 -1.16 -14.17
C LEU A 171 -19.54 0.09 -13.53
N HIS A 172 -19.27 1.27 -14.10
CA HIS A 172 -19.76 2.54 -13.58
C HIS A 172 -21.30 2.58 -13.53
N SER A 173 -21.97 1.98 -14.52
CA SER A 173 -23.43 1.93 -14.58
C SER A 173 -24.00 1.01 -13.51
N LEU A 174 -23.42 -0.19 -13.34
CA LEU A 174 -23.78 -1.11 -12.26
C LEU A 174 -23.59 -0.48 -10.88
N PHE A 175 -22.45 0.16 -10.67
CA PHE A 175 -22.16 0.82 -9.39
C PHE A 175 -23.13 1.97 -9.12
N GLY A 176 -23.51 2.73 -10.14
CA GLY A 176 -24.52 3.78 -10.01
C GLY A 176 -25.90 3.27 -9.60
N GLU A 177 -26.35 2.13 -10.14
CA GLU A 177 -27.61 1.49 -9.73
C GLU A 177 -27.53 0.96 -8.30
N TYR A 178 -26.41 0.35 -7.92
CA TYR A 178 -26.16 -0.10 -6.56
C TYR A 178 -26.20 1.06 -5.56
N VAL A 179 -25.53 2.19 -5.84
CA VAL A 179 -25.59 3.40 -5.00
C VAL A 179 -27.01 3.93 -4.86
N LYS A 180 -27.80 3.94 -5.95
CA LYS A 180 -29.22 4.33 -5.89
C LYS A 180 -30.02 3.40 -4.99
N ARG A 181 -29.76 2.09 -5.04
CA ARG A 181 -30.45 1.11 -4.18
C ARG A 181 -30.13 1.32 -2.71
N LEU A 182 -28.87 1.51 -2.36
CA LEU A 182 -28.46 1.82 -0.98
C LEU A 182 -29.07 3.12 -0.45
N GLN A 183 -29.13 4.15 -1.31
CA GLN A 183 -29.76 5.43 -0.96
C GLN A 183 -31.27 5.27 -0.73
N ALA A 184 -31.96 4.56 -1.62
CA ALA A 184 -33.40 4.31 -1.49
C ALA A 184 -33.74 3.44 -0.27
N GLY A 185 -32.84 2.51 0.10
CA GLY A 185 -32.97 1.67 1.29
C GLY A 185 -32.61 2.36 2.61
N GLY A 186 -32.18 3.63 2.59
CA GLY A 186 -31.82 4.38 3.80
C GLY A 186 -30.47 3.99 4.43
N VAL A 187 -29.69 3.14 3.77
CA VAL A 187 -28.36 2.69 4.25
C VAL A 187 -27.34 3.84 4.19
N LEU A 188 -27.43 4.67 3.15
CA LEU A 188 -26.58 5.87 2.99
C LEU A 188 -27.37 7.12 3.40
N GLN A 189 -27.09 7.66 4.58
CA GLN A 189 -27.79 8.83 5.12
C GLN A 189 -27.04 10.15 4.87
N SER A 190 -25.70 10.13 4.97
CA SER A 190 -24.88 11.33 4.78
C SER A 190 -24.84 11.76 3.32
N GLN A 191 -25.21 13.02 3.05
CA GLN A 191 -25.08 13.63 1.73
C GLN A 191 -23.63 13.65 1.25
N MET A 192 -22.66 13.76 2.16
CA MET A 192 -21.24 13.69 1.82
C MET A 192 -20.87 12.30 1.29
N THR A 193 -21.30 11.25 1.98
CA THR A 193 -21.04 9.87 1.56
C THR A 193 -21.66 9.58 0.20
N ILE A 194 -22.90 10.02 -0.04
CA ILE A 194 -23.56 9.87 -1.35
C ILE A 194 -22.77 10.58 -2.45
N ARG A 195 -22.24 11.79 -2.18
CA ARG A 195 -21.40 12.53 -3.14
C ARG A 195 -20.09 11.80 -3.45
N ILE A 196 -19.40 11.28 -2.43
CA ILE A 196 -18.17 10.48 -2.61
C ILE A 196 -18.46 9.25 -3.46
N MET A 197 -19.52 8.50 -3.14
CA MET A 197 -19.92 7.31 -3.89
C MET A 197 -20.28 7.61 -5.35
N ARG A 198 -20.90 8.78 -5.61
CA ARG A 198 -21.15 9.24 -6.98
C ARG A 198 -19.86 9.64 -7.71
N SER A 199 -18.91 10.26 -7.02
CA SER A 199 -17.58 10.54 -7.59
C SER A 199 -16.86 9.26 -8.00
N ALA A 200 -16.97 8.21 -7.19
CA ALA A 200 -16.37 6.91 -7.49
C ALA A 200 -16.93 6.29 -8.78
N ILE A 201 -18.17 6.59 -9.21
CA ILE A 201 -18.71 6.16 -10.51
C ILE A 201 -17.82 6.66 -11.65
N SER A 202 -17.46 7.94 -11.63
CA SER A 202 -16.61 8.55 -12.67
C SER A 202 -15.19 7.97 -12.61
N SER A 203 -14.64 7.75 -11.41
CA SER A 203 -13.33 7.12 -11.24
C SER A 203 -13.29 5.68 -11.76
N LEU A 204 -14.35 4.89 -11.54
CA LEU A 204 -14.47 3.53 -12.06
C LEU A 204 -14.65 3.51 -13.58
N ASP A 205 -15.24 4.56 -14.17
CA ASP A 205 -15.34 4.69 -15.61
C ASP A 205 -13.97 4.95 -16.25
N ALA A 206 -13.24 5.94 -15.74
CA ALA A 206 -11.87 6.25 -16.17
C ALA A 206 -10.91 5.07 -15.95
N PHE A 207 -11.17 4.21 -14.96
CA PHE A 207 -10.35 3.02 -14.73
C PHE A 207 -10.44 2.01 -15.89
N ASN A 208 -11.49 2.06 -16.73
CA ASN A 208 -11.54 1.28 -17.97
C ASN A 208 -10.45 1.71 -18.95
N GLU A 209 -10.21 3.01 -19.09
CA GLU A 209 -9.17 3.57 -19.98
C GLU A 209 -7.78 3.17 -19.48
N VAL A 210 -7.50 3.35 -18.17
CA VAL A 210 -6.24 2.91 -17.56
C VAL A 210 -5.96 1.43 -17.82
N ARG A 211 -6.96 0.56 -17.69
CA ARG A 211 -6.83 -0.86 -17.97
C ARG A 211 -6.52 -1.11 -19.46
N ASN A 212 -7.19 -0.42 -20.37
CA ASN A 212 -7.04 -0.67 -21.81
C ASN A 212 -5.78 -0.03 -22.41
N GLU A 213 -5.36 1.13 -21.92
CA GLU A 213 -4.35 1.98 -22.57
C GLU A 213 -3.08 2.18 -21.73
N GLN A 214 -3.09 1.87 -20.43
CA GLN A 214 -1.98 2.17 -19.52
C GLN A 214 -1.59 1.01 -18.60
N SER A 215 -2.04 -0.20 -18.93
CA SER A 215 -1.73 -1.43 -18.20
C SER A 215 -1.14 -2.50 -19.12
N PHE A 216 -0.56 -3.54 -18.52
CA PHE A 216 -0.03 -4.72 -19.23
C PHE A 216 -1.09 -5.60 -19.94
N ALA A 217 -2.35 -5.17 -20.00
CA ALA A 217 -3.37 -5.85 -20.80
C ALA A 217 -3.06 -5.83 -22.31
N HIS A 218 -2.33 -4.80 -22.77
CA HIS A 218 -1.88 -4.60 -24.15
C HIS A 218 -0.46 -4.00 -24.19
N ASP A 219 0.08 -3.77 -25.39
CA ASP A 219 1.41 -3.15 -25.59
C ASP A 219 1.31 -1.62 -25.39
N ASN A 220 1.32 -1.20 -24.13
CA ASN A 220 0.97 0.15 -23.68
C ASN A 220 2.16 0.89 -23.03
N GLU A 221 2.11 2.24 -23.04
CA GLU A 221 2.92 3.04 -22.11
C GLU A 221 2.33 2.92 -20.70
N ILE A 222 3.13 2.39 -19.77
CA ILE A 222 2.64 1.95 -18.47
C ILE A 222 2.71 3.09 -17.45
N LEU A 223 1.68 3.17 -16.59
CA LEU A 223 1.63 4.09 -15.47
C LEU A 223 2.87 4.01 -14.58
N ARG A 224 3.24 5.15 -14.01
CA ARG A 224 4.30 5.19 -13.00
C ARG A 224 3.84 4.45 -11.75
N SER A 225 4.76 3.77 -11.09
CA SER A 225 4.46 2.91 -9.93
C SER A 225 3.70 3.65 -8.81
N HIS A 226 4.03 4.92 -8.55
CA HIS A 226 3.32 5.73 -7.54
C HIS A 226 1.88 6.05 -7.92
N GLU A 227 1.58 6.27 -9.21
CA GLU A 227 0.21 6.50 -9.70
C GLU A 227 -0.60 5.20 -9.64
N ALA A 228 0.01 4.08 -10.04
CA ALA A 228 -0.61 2.78 -9.90
C ALA A 228 -0.97 2.50 -8.43
N LEU A 229 -0.05 2.75 -7.51
CA LEU A 229 -0.26 2.55 -6.09
C LEU A 229 -1.36 3.46 -5.50
N TYR A 230 -1.44 4.71 -5.96
CA TYR A 230 -2.53 5.61 -5.61
C TYR A 230 -3.90 5.06 -6.03
N ILE A 231 -3.99 4.50 -7.25
CA ILE A 231 -5.23 3.84 -7.73
C ILE A 231 -5.58 2.63 -6.84
N TYR A 232 -4.60 1.80 -6.48
CA TYR A 232 -4.82 0.68 -5.56
C TYR A 232 -5.39 1.13 -4.22
N ASN A 233 -4.81 2.15 -3.61
CA ASN A 233 -5.25 2.70 -2.32
C ASN A 233 -6.70 3.22 -2.41
N HIS A 234 -7.03 3.90 -3.51
CA HIS A 234 -8.37 4.42 -3.75
C HIS A 234 -9.41 3.29 -3.86
N ILE A 235 -9.13 2.25 -4.67
CA ILE A 235 -10.02 1.10 -4.83
C ILE A 235 -10.14 0.29 -3.54
N ALA A 236 -9.05 0.06 -2.81
CA ALA A 236 -9.09 -0.66 -1.54
C ALA A 236 -9.91 0.09 -0.48
N THR A 237 -9.81 1.42 -0.45
CA THR A 237 -10.63 2.27 0.44
C THR A 237 -12.11 2.15 0.10
N LEU A 238 -12.45 2.18 -1.19
CA LEU A 238 -13.82 1.99 -1.65
C LEU A 238 -14.36 0.62 -1.23
N VAL A 239 -13.63 -0.47 -1.52
CA VAL A 239 -14.03 -1.84 -1.19
C VAL A 239 -14.24 -2.03 0.31
N ARG A 240 -13.35 -1.47 1.15
CA ARG A 240 -13.51 -1.51 2.60
C ARG A 240 -14.81 -0.85 3.06
N PHE A 241 -15.11 0.33 2.52
CA PHE A 241 -16.35 1.01 2.85
C PHE A 241 -17.57 0.17 2.43
N LEU A 242 -17.52 -0.48 1.27
CA LEU A 242 -18.57 -1.42 0.83
C LEU A 242 -18.73 -2.60 1.78
N GLN A 243 -17.65 -3.18 2.31
CA GLN A 243 -17.73 -4.27 3.29
C GLN A 243 -18.42 -3.85 4.59
N VAL A 244 -18.17 -2.62 5.06
CA VAL A 244 -18.86 -2.07 6.23
C VAL A 244 -20.35 -1.90 5.94
N VAL A 245 -20.68 -1.31 4.80
CA VAL A 245 -22.07 -1.09 4.35
C VAL A 245 -22.84 -2.40 4.22
N GLU A 246 -22.18 -3.46 3.75
CA GLU A 246 -22.80 -4.76 3.51
C GLU A 246 -22.85 -5.67 4.75
N GLY A 247 -22.26 -5.24 5.88
CA GLY A 247 -22.21 -6.01 7.12
C GLY A 247 -21.16 -7.12 7.12
N ASP A 248 -20.21 -7.10 6.18
CA ASP A 248 -19.18 -8.14 5.98
C ASP A 248 -17.86 -7.81 6.71
N SER A 249 -17.86 -6.85 7.63
CA SER A 249 -16.65 -6.47 8.39
C SER A 249 -16.39 -7.41 9.56
N PRO A 250 -15.17 -7.96 9.73
CA PRO A 250 -14.78 -8.61 10.97
C PRO A 250 -14.65 -7.52 12.06
N GLY A 251 -15.67 -7.40 12.92
CA GLY A 251 -15.53 -6.73 14.21
C GLY A 251 -15.95 -5.26 14.33
N ILE A 252 -16.91 -4.79 13.52
CA ILE A 252 -17.62 -3.53 13.85
C ILE A 252 -19.07 -3.92 14.16
N GLU A 253 -19.44 -3.86 15.44
CA GLU A 253 -20.84 -3.99 15.85
C GLU A 253 -21.66 -2.89 15.14
N PRO A 254 -22.85 -3.22 14.62
CA PRO A 254 -23.72 -2.20 14.05
C PRO A 254 -24.16 -1.25 15.16
N ASP A 255 -23.79 0.03 15.05
CA ASP A 255 -24.40 1.06 15.88
C ASP A 255 -25.92 1.05 15.63
N MET A 256 -26.67 0.77 16.70
CA MET A 256 -28.13 0.90 16.79
C MET A 256 -28.58 2.35 16.67
#